data_AF-S7W5U1-F1
#
_entry.id   AF-S7W5U1-F1
#
_cell.length_a   1.000
_cell.length_b   1.000
_cell.length_c   1.000
_cell.angle_alpha   90.00
_cell.angle_beta   90.00
_cell.angle_gamma   90.00
#
_symmetry.space_group_name_H-M   'P 1'
#
loop_
_entity.id
_entity.type
_entity.pdbx_description
1 polymer ?
#
loop_
_entity_poly.entity_id
_entity_poly.type
_entity_poly.pdbx_seq_one_letter_code
_entity_poly.pdbx_strand_id
1 'polypeptide(L)'
;MESSLRKDQVLRNLWGNQDVDQMTLQITPYIAEELVERLKAVHLEDIGSSEWYTHHQVVQQLNLHAHQQASAATDEFIMDTIVTKDKIYHEALLVNLLEVLLYHKTAAQAADAHLVDLVDYINRQVVYLDITQLSSPLPSVDKGAQALPSDEEELDRQAKDHQFKICMTCLSILRFLTDHRDGLPVTVTTRLLDQHDILLSLVSLMERKPWYRTRPNGEREFFEDQQWTLQRSDEASMSKVEAQVWLSIYNLVMDQECRNRYEMTTYRRDTLLRLRRHLNETVHDQIPPLMDLHRALEQLAITGQHPEEKHRIPPILVELSAEVREKLLDAYAGKWKEVAERQKTVYSEAKEEDLSRLSNFMVALPFESAASKRCRTCGRHADQRCAKCKVTWYCTRECQIHDWRNHKEICRAVSPAT
;
A
#
# COMPACT_ATOMS: atom_id res chain seq x y z
N MET A 1 -8.45 -11.03 -39.89
CA MET A 1 -9.46 -9.95 -39.82
C MET A 1 -10.29 -10.02 -38.54
N GLU A 2 -10.90 -11.16 -38.18
CA GLU A 2 -11.70 -11.28 -36.94
C GLU A 2 -10.95 -10.97 -35.64
N SER A 3 -9.67 -11.35 -35.54
CA SER A 3 -8.82 -11.02 -34.37
C SER A 3 -8.59 -9.51 -34.21
N SER A 4 -8.38 -8.77 -35.30
CA SER A 4 -8.17 -7.32 -35.27
C SER A 4 -9.45 -6.57 -34.92
N LEU A 5 -10.60 -7.03 -35.44
CA LEU A 5 -11.90 -6.45 -35.12
C LEU A 5 -12.30 -6.72 -33.65
N ARG A 6 -12.02 -7.93 -33.13
CA ARG A 6 -12.17 -8.22 -31.69
C ARG A 6 -11.22 -7.36 -30.85
N LYS A 7 -9.98 -7.14 -31.28
CA LYS A 7 -9.01 -6.26 -30.60
C LYS A 7 -9.51 -4.82 -30.51
N ASP A 8 -9.90 -4.23 -31.63
CA ASP A 8 -10.42 -2.86 -31.67
C ASP A 8 -11.69 -2.71 -30.84
N GLN A 9 -12.53 -3.74 -30.83
CA GLN A 9 -13.75 -3.76 -30.04
C GLN A 9 -13.47 -3.89 -28.54
N VAL A 10 -12.50 -4.73 -28.13
CA VAL A 10 -12.04 -4.83 -26.75
C VAL A 10 -11.37 -3.52 -26.29
N LEU A 11 -10.51 -2.92 -27.11
CA LEU A 11 -9.85 -1.65 -26.81
C LEU A 11 -10.86 -0.49 -26.71
N ARG A 12 -11.87 -0.44 -27.58
CA ARG A 12 -12.99 0.52 -27.45
C ARG A 12 -13.84 0.27 -26.22
N ASN A 13 -14.09 -0.98 -25.85
CA ASN A 13 -14.86 -1.32 -24.66
C ASN A 13 -14.11 -0.99 -23.36
N LEU A 14 -12.79 -1.08 -23.36
CA LEU A 14 -11.92 -0.68 -22.25
C LEU A 14 -11.71 0.85 -22.19
N TRP A 15 -11.75 1.53 -23.35
CA TRP A 15 -11.66 2.99 -23.46
C TRP A 15 -13.01 3.61 -23.84
N GLY A 16 -13.84 3.89 -22.83
CA GLY A 16 -15.01 4.77 -22.98
C GLY A 16 -16.33 4.12 -23.39
N ASN A 17 -16.47 2.78 -23.41
CA ASN A 17 -17.76 2.13 -23.68
C ASN A 17 -18.38 1.49 -22.42
N GLN A 18 -19.63 1.88 -22.16
CA GLN A 18 -20.31 1.84 -20.86
C GLN A 18 -21.10 0.55 -20.55
N ASP A 19 -21.15 -0.41 -21.48
CA ASP A 19 -22.09 -1.54 -21.45
C ASP A 19 -21.45 -2.92 -21.25
N VAL A 20 -20.14 -3.01 -20.99
CA VAL A 20 -19.43 -4.29 -20.86
C VAL A 20 -18.92 -4.46 -19.44
N ASP A 21 -19.15 -5.65 -18.85
CA ASP A 21 -18.65 -6.01 -17.52
C ASP A 21 -17.12 -6.11 -17.55
N GLN A 22 -16.45 -5.00 -17.23
CA GLN A 22 -15.01 -4.81 -17.39
C GLN A 22 -14.17 -5.77 -16.51
N MET A 23 -14.77 -6.32 -15.45
CA MET A 23 -14.12 -7.26 -14.52
C MET A 23 -13.84 -8.65 -15.14
N THR A 24 -14.47 -9.01 -16.26
CA THR A 24 -14.34 -10.34 -16.88
C THR A 24 -13.51 -10.34 -18.17
N LEU A 25 -13.01 -9.19 -18.60
CA LEU A 25 -12.21 -9.07 -19.82
C LEU A 25 -10.78 -9.58 -19.59
N GLN A 26 -10.41 -10.61 -20.34
CA GLN A 26 -9.08 -11.21 -20.30
C GLN A 26 -8.06 -10.25 -20.94
N ILE A 27 -7.22 -9.60 -20.11
CA ILE A 27 -6.13 -8.74 -20.60
C ILE A 27 -4.98 -9.64 -21.04
N THR A 28 -4.61 -9.55 -22.31
CA THR A 28 -3.43 -10.24 -22.87
C THR A 28 -2.21 -9.31 -22.86
N PRO A 29 -0.97 -9.82 -22.98
CA PRO A 29 0.24 -9.00 -23.05
C PRO A 29 0.15 -7.83 -24.04
N TYR A 30 -0.30 -8.14 -25.25
CA TYR A 30 -0.47 -7.15 -26.30
C TYR A 30 -1.54 -6.10 -25.97
N ILE A 31 -2.63 -6.49 -25.30
CA ILE A 31 -3.68 -5.54 -24.90
C ILE A 31 -3.17 -4.64 -23.78
N ALA A 32 -2.45 -5.18 -22.80
CA ALA A 32 -1.82 -4.36 -21.76
C ALA A 32 -0.84 -3.35 -22.36
N GLU A 33 0.00 -3.79 -23.32
CA GLU A 33 0.90 -2.92 -24.07
C GLU A 33 0.20 -1.71 -24.67
N GLU A 34 -0.88 -1.99 -25.41
CA GLU A 34 -1.62 -0.94 -26.10
C GLU A 34 -2.49 -0.07 -25.17
N LEU A 35 -2.98 -0.62 -24.05
CA LEU A 35 -3.69 0.16 -23.03
C LEU A 35 -2.76 1.18 -22.37
N VAL A 36 -1.57 0.75 -21.99
CA VAL A 36 -0.59 1.63 -21.35
C VAL A 36 -0.06 2.67 -22.33
N GLU A 37 0.19 2.30 -23.59
CA GLU A 37 0.58 3.27 -24.64
C GLU A 37 -0.44 4.39 -24.83
N ARG A 38 -1.73 4.08 -24.67
CA ARG A 38 -2.81 5.06 -24.82
C ARG A 38 -2.98 5.97 -23.60
N LEU A 39 -2.39 5.62 -22.45
CA LEU A 39 -2.42 6.49 -21.28
C LEU A 39 -1.65 7.78 -21.56
N LYS A 40 -2.29 8.93 -21.31
CA LYS A 40 -1.69 10.26 -21.45
C LYS A 40 -1.44 10.89 -20.08
N ALA A 41 -0.49 11.81 -20.04
CA ALA A 41 -0.32 12.68 -18.89
C ALA A 41 -1.49 13.67 -18.89
N VAL A 42 -2.25 13.71 -17.81
CA VAL A 42 -3.35 14.65 -17.60
C VAL A 42 -2.79 15.83 -16.79
N HIS A 43 -3.17 17.06 -17.13
CA HIS A 43 -2.80 18.22 -16.32
C HIS A 43 -3.63 18.28 -15.04
N LEU A 44 -3.09 18.89 -13.97
CA LEU A 44 -3.80 18.99 -12.69
C LEU A 44 -5.18 19.65 -12.81
N GLU A 45 -5.30 20.62 -13.71
CA GLU A 45 -6.54 21.35 -14.00
C GLU A 45 -7.62 20.51 -14.69
N ASP A 46 -7.25 19.38 -15.30
CA ASP A 46 -8.15 18.50 -16.04
C ASP A 46 -8.54 17.25 -15.23
N ILE A 47 -8.16 17.18 -13.96
CA ILE A 47 -8.66 16.16 -13.03
C ILE A 47 -10.18 16.28 -12.90
N GLY A 48 -10.88 15.15 -13.02
CA GLY A 48 -12.34 15.09 -13.07
C GLY A 48 -12.93 15.26 -14.47
N SER A 49 -12.13 15.52 -15.50
CA SER A 49 -12.60 15.52 -16.90
C SER A 49 -12.95 14.10 -17.38
N SER A 50 -13.78 14.01 -18.42
CA SER A 50 -14.12 12.72 -19.07
C SER A 50 -12.89 11.96 -19.58
N GLU A 51 -11.85 12.69 -20.02
CA GLU A 51 -10.57 12.10 -20.40
C GLU A 51 -9.89 11.46 -19.18
N TRP A 52 -9.79 12.19 -18.06
CA TRP A 52 -9.23 11.68 -16.81
C TRP A 52 -9.98 10.44 -16.31
N TYR A 53 -11.32 10.42 -16.37
CA TYR A 53 -12.15 9.27 -15.98
C TYR A 53 -11.77 8.01 -16.76
N THR A 54 -11.65 8.14 -18.08
CA THR A 54 -11.32 7.01 -18.97
C THR A 54 -9.94 6.45 -18.65
N HIS A 55 -8.96 7.34 -18.43
CA HIS A 55 -7.61 6.95 -18.04
C HIS A 55 -7.58 6.25 -16.68
N HIS A 56 -8.32 6.78 -15.71
CA HIS A 56 -8.37 6.23 -14.36
C HIS A 56 -8.95 4.80 -14.33
N GLN A 57 -10.03 4.54 -15.08
CA GLN A 57 -10.60 3.19 -15.20
C GLN A 57 -9.59 2.20 -15.77
N VAL A 58 -8.85 2.59 -16.81
CA VAL A 58 -7.81 1.73 -17.40
C VAL A 58 -6.71 1.39 -16.40
N VAL A 59 -6.23 2.38 -15.63
CA VAL A 59 -5.22 2.16 -14.57
C VAL A 59 -5.72 1.20 -13.50
N GLN A 60 -6.98 1.31 -13.08
CA GLN A 60 -7.58 0.41 -12.09
C GLN A 60 -7.61 -1.04 -12.59
N GLN A 61 -8.01 -1.25 -13.85
CA GLN A 61 -8.03 -2.60 -14.46
C GLN A 61 -6.63 -3.19 -14.53
N LEU A 62 -5.64 -2.40 -14.94
CA LEU A 62 -4.24 -2.83 -14.95
C LEU A 62 -3.76 -3.20 -13.55
N ASN A 63 -4.11 -2.43 -12.51
CA ASN A 63 -3.74 -2.71 -11.13
C ASN A 63 -4.36 -4.03 -10.62
N LEU A 64 -5.65 -4.26 -10.91
CA LEU A 64 -6.34 -5.50 -10.54
C LEU A 64 -5.67 -6.73 -11.19
N HIS A 65 -5.36 -6.65 -12.48
CA HIS A 65 -4.68 -7.74 -13.18
C HIS A 65 -3.24 -7.94 -12.71
N ALA A 66 -2.50 -6.86 -12.41
CA ALA A 66 -1.15 -6.97 -11.83
C ALA A 66 -1.16 -7.71 -10.49
N HIS A 67 -2.13 -7.41 -9.61
CA HIS A 67 -2.32 -8.16 -8.36
C HIS A 67 -2.65 -9.64 -8.59
N GLN A 68 -3.50 -9.94 -9.59
CA GLN A 68 -3.82 -11.32 -9.95
C GLN A 68 -2.58 -12.07 -10.46
N GLN A 69 -1.74 -11.43 -11.28
CA GLN A 69 -0.50 -12.01 -11.80
C GLN A 69 0.50 -12.31 -10.69
N ALA A 70 0.73 -11.34 -9.79
CA ALA A 70 1.60 -11.50 -8.64
C ALA A 70 1.12 -12.62 -7.70
N SER A 71 -0.19 -12.67 -7.42
CA SER A 71 -0.80 -13.73 -6.59
C SER A 71 -0.74 -15.12 -7.24
N ALA A 72 -0.83 -15.19 -8.56
CA ALA A 72 -0.79 -16.43 -9.34
C ALA A 72 0.64 -16.87 -9.73
N ALA A 73 1.67 -16.06 -9.48
CA ALA A 73 3.05 -16.25 -9.93
C ALA A 73 3.15 -16.51 -11.45
N THR A 74 2.35 -15.80 -12.24
CA THR A 74 2.33 -15.88 -13.71
C THR A 74 3.11 -14.72 -14.33
N ASP A 75 3.48 -14.83 -15.62
CA ASP A 75 4.21 -13.79 -16.38
C ASP A 75 3.60 -12.38 -16.20
N GLU A 76 4.42 -11.42 -15.75
CA GLU A 76 4.03 -10.11 -15.22
C GLU A 76 4.11 -8.99 -16.27
N PHE A 77 3.67 -9.27 -17.50
CA PHE A 77 3.78 -8.36 -18.66
C PHE A 77 3.13 -6.97 -18.46
N ILE A 78 2.20 -6.84 -17.52
CA ILE A 78 1.55 -5.56 -17.17
C ILE A 78 2.54 -4.65 -16.46
N MET A 79 3.39 -5.22 -15.58
CA MET A 79 4.46 -4.49 -14.90
C MET A 79 5.45 -3.93 -15.92
N ASP A 80 6.00 -4.80 -16.78
CA ASP A 80 7.00 -4.42 -17.80
C ASP A 80 6.50 -3.28 -18.69
N THR A 81 5.24 -3.36 -19.11
CA THR A 81 4.64 -2.36 -19.98
C THR A 81 4.49 -1.00 -19.27
N ILE A 82 3.96 -0.99 -18.05
CA ILE A 82 3.72 0.26 -17.29
C ILE A 82 5.04 0.97 -17.02
N VAL A 83 6.08 0.23 -16.62
CA VAL A 83 7.43 0.76 -16.39
C VAL A 83 8.02 1.34 -17.68
N THR A 84 7.69 0.78 -18.84
CA THR A 84 8.22 1.24 -20.14
C THR A 84 7.59 2.56 -20.62
N LYS A 85 6.45 3.01 -20.07
CA LYS A 85 5.61 4.05 -20.69
C LYS A 85 5.24 5.26 -19.81
N ASP A 86 5.62 5.30 -18.53
CA ASP A 86 5.57 6.48 -17.63
C ASP A 86 4.20 7.21 -17.50
N LYS A 87 3.13 6.54 -17.03
CA LYS A 87 1.76 7.15 -16.89
C LYS A 87 0.98 6.67 -15.68
N ILE A 88 0.57 7.54 -14.74
CA ILE A 88 -0.14 7.11 -13.51
C ILE A 88 -1.08 8.21 -12.86
N TYR A 89 -2.35 7.87 -12.47
CA TYR A 89 -3.34 8.72 -11.70
C TYR A 89 -4.27 8.00 -10.64
N HIS A 90 -4.62 8.70 -9.54
CA HIS A 90 -5.33 8.37 -8.25
C HIS A 90 -4.49 7.78 -7.10
N GLU A 91 -4.09 8.61 -6.12
CA GLU A 91 -3.04 8.34 -5.11
C GLU A 91 -3.07 6.93 -4.49
N ALA A 92 -4.20 6.49 -3.91
CA ALA A 92 -4.31 5.17 -3.31
C ALA A 92 -4.06 4.01 -4.29
N LEU A 93 -4.57 4.13 -5.53
CA LEU A 93 -4.31 3.13 -6.57
C LEU A 93 -2.84 3.17 -7.03
N LEU A 94 -2.20 4.35 -7.04
CA LEU A 94 -0.81 4.48 -7.50
C LEU A 94 0.15 3.89 -6.51
N VAL A 95 -0.08 4.20 -5.25
CA VAL A 95 0.70 3.68 -4.15
C VAL A 95 0.56 2.16 -4.11
N ASN A 96 -0.66 1.64 -4.30
CA ASN A 96 -0.88 0.19 -4.41
C ASN A 96 -0.23 -0.45 -5.66
N LEU A 97 -0.28 0.23 -6.80
CA LEU A 97 0.42 -0.25 -8.01
C LEU A 97 1.93 -0.26 -7.78
N LEU A 98 2.49 0.81 -7.22
CA LEU A 98 3.89 0.92 -6.87
C LEU A 98 4.31 -0.15 -5.85
N GLU A 99 3.45 -0.52 -4.90
CA GLU A 99 3.70 -1.65 -3.99
C GLU A 99 3.95 -2.95 -4.76
N VAL A 100 3.12 -3.26 -5.76
CA VAL A 100 3.30 -4.46 -6.59
C VAL A 100 4.55 -4.35 -7.46
N LEU A 101 4.76 -3.21 -8.13
CA LEU A 101 5.91 -3.04 -9.01
C LEU A 101 7.22 -3.13 -8.21
N LEU A 102 7.34 -2.37 -7.12
CA LEU A 102 8.57 -2.23 -6.33
C LEU A 102 8.87 -3.44 -5.44
N TYR A 103 7.93 -4.38 -5.31
CA TYR A 103 8.24 -5.71 -4.77
C TYR A 103 9.42 -6.35 -5.52
N HIS A 104 9.53 -6.11 -6.83
CA HIS A 104 10.59 -6.63 -7.67
C HIS A 104 11.79 -5.67 -7.74
N LYS A 105 12.98 -6.21 -7.51
CA LYS A 105 14.24 -5.45 -7.54
C LYS A 105 14.47 -4.72 -8.88
N THR A 106 14.13 -5.36 -9.99
CA THR A 106 14.32 -4.81 -11.35
C THR A 106 13.51 -3.53 -11.58
N ALA A 107 12.25 -3.51 -11.13
CA ALA A 107 11.42 -2.32 -11.21
C ALA A 107 11.93 -1.20 -10.31
N ALA A 108 12.39 -1.52 -9.10
CA ALA A 108 13.02 -0.55 -8.21
C ALA A 108 14.28 0.06 -8.85
N GLN A 109 15.12 -0.75 -9.49
CA GLN A 109 16.30 -0.27 -10.21
C GLN A 109 15.96 0.60 -11.42
N ALA A 110 14.88 0.28 -12.14
CA ALA A 110 14.42 1.05 -13.30
C ALA A 110 13.90 2.45 -12.92
N ALA A 111 13.37 2.63 -11.71
CA ALA A 111 12.86 3.91 -11.24
C ALA A 111 13.96 4.96 -11.00
N ASP A 112 15.18 4.51 -10.70
CA ASP A 112 16.41 5.32 -10.59
C ASP A 112 16.20 6.64 -9.82
N ALA A 113 16.37 7.80 -10.46
CA ALA A 113 16.27 9.10 -9.80
C ALA A 113 14.88 9.41 -9.20
N HIS A 114 13.81 8.83 -9.74
CA HIS A 114 12.44 9.05 -9.25
C HIS A 114 12.20 8.44 -7.87
N LEU A 115 13.06 7.51 -7.43
CA LEU A 115 12.99 6.95 -6.08
C LEU A 115 13.20 8.01 -5.00
N VAL A 116 13.89 9.11 -5.30
CA VAL A 116 14.12 10.18 -4.33
C VAL A 116 12.81 10.90 -4.00
N ASP A 117 12.02 11.26 -5.01
CA ASP A 117 10.68 11.82 -4.83
C ASP A 117 9.76 10.83 -4.09
N LEU A 118 9.89 9.53 -4.37
CA LEU A 118 9.11 8.49 -3.71
C LEU A 118 9.49 8.32 -2.23
N VAL A 119 10.77 8.37 -1.89
CA VAL A 119 11.24 8.35 -0.49
C VAL A 119 10.71 9.56 0.28
N ASP A 120 10.79 10.76 -0.32
CA ASP A 120 10.24 11.97 0.27
C ASP A 120 8.71 11.87 0.46
N TYR A 121 8.02 11.23 -0.49
CA TYR A 121 6.60 10.93 -0.36
C TYR A 121 6.30 9.95 0.78
N ILE A 122 6.99 8.82 0.84
CA ILE A 122 6.84 7.81 1.90
C ILE A 122 7.09 8.44 3.27
N ASN A 123 8.15 9.25 3.41
CA ASN A 123 8.44 9.92 4.66
C ASN A 123 7.29 10.84 5.11
N ARG A 124 6.70 11.61 4.19
CA ARG A 124 5.50 12.43 4.51
C ARG A 124 4.34 11.58 5.01
N GLN A 125 4.11 10.41 4.42
CA GLN A 125 3.03 9.50 4.85
C GLN A 125 3.30 8.90 6.24
N VAL A 126 4.54 8.46 6.49
CA VAL A 126 4.98 7.94 7.78
C VAL A 126 4.89 9.02 8.87
N VAL A 127 5.40 10.22 8.61
CA VAL A 127 5.32 11.35 9.53
C VAL A 127 3.87 11.78 9.75
N TYR A 128 3.02 11.77 8.72
CA TYR A 128 1.60 12.07 8.86
C TYR A 128 0.92 11.06 9.80
N LEU A 129 1.20 9.77 9.64
CA LEU A 129 0.70 8.71 10.51
C LEU A 129 1.15 8.93 11.98
N ASP A 130 2.40 9.36 12.20
CA ASP A 130 2.94 9.67 13.52
C ASP A 130 2.41 10.98 14.12
N ILE A 131 2.22 12.05 13.35
CA ILE A 131 1.77 13.33 13.92
C ILE A 131 0.28 13.28 14.23
N THR A 132 -0.52 12.80 13.27
CA THR A 132 -1.97 12.81 13.40
C THR A 132 -2.52 11.70 14.29
N GLN A 133 -1.66 10.73 14.65
CA GLN A 133 -2.08 9.49 15.32
C GLN A 133 -3.26 8.86 14.57
N LEU A 134 -3.20 8.90 13.24
CA LEU A 134 -4.31 8.51 12.38
C LEU A 134 -4.74 7.09 12.74
N SER A 135 -5.96 7.00 13.26
CA SER A 135 -6.62 5.73 13.52
C SER A 135 -7.71 5.58 12.49
N SER A 136 -7.75 4.46 11.77
CA SER A 136 -8.85 4.19 10.84
C SER A 136 -10.16 4.22 11.63
N PRO A 137 -11.17 4.97 11.14
CA PRO A 137 -12.44 5.11 11.84
C PRO A 137 -13.07 3.74 12.08
N LEU A 138 -13.62 3.54 13.27
CA LEU A 138 -14.39 2.33 13.57
C LEU A 138 -15.59 2.27 12.61
N PRO A 139 -15.98 1.06 12.15
CA PRO A 139 -17.23 0.90 11.43
C PRO A 139 -18.35 1.50 12.26
N SER A 140 -19.28 2.22 11.64
CA SER A 140 -20.48 2.67 12.34
C SER A 140 -21.14 1.42 12.95
N VAL A 141 -21.05 1.30 14.27
CA VAL A 141 -21.89 0.34 15.00
C VAL A 141 -23.32 0.70 14.60
N ASP A 142 -24.14 -0.30 14.23
CA ASP A 142 -25.58 -0.15 14.02
C ASP A 142 -26.20 0.48 15.27
N LYS A 143 -26.09 1.80 15.40
CA LYS A 143 -26.73 2.59 16.42
C LYS A 143 -28.14 2.74 15.91
N GLY A 144 -28.99 1.78 16.27
CA GLY A 144 -30.41 1.83 16.00
C GLY A 144 -30.93 3.25 16.18
N ALA A 145 -31.52 3.79 15.10
CA ALA A 145 -32.22 5.06 15.07
C ALA A 145 -31.50 6.30 15.67
N GLN A 146 -30.16 6.38 15.61
CA GLN A 146 -29.46 7.67 15.72
C GLN A 146 -29.19 8.23 14.32
N ALA A 147 -29.31 9.56 14.19
CA ALA A 147 -29.25 10.30 12.94
C ALA A 147 -28.14 9.77 12.01
N LEU A 148 -28.50 9.53 10.74
CA LEU A 148 -27.53 9.26 9.67
C LEU A 148 -26.42 10.33 9.74
N PRO A 149 -25.13 9.93 9.66
CA PRO A 149 -24.04 10.89 9.59
C PRO A 149 -24.30 11.93 8.50
N SER A 150 -23.85 13.17 8.73
CA SER A 150 -23.84 14.18 7.65
C SER A 150 -22.98 13.68 6.48
N ASP A 151 -23.31 14.05 5.25
CA ASP A 151 -22.49 13.76 4.07
C ASP A 151 -21.03 14.25 4.28
N GLU A 152 -20.85 15.38 4.98
CA GLU A 152 -19.52 15.92 5.31
C GLU A 152 -18.74 15.01 6.29
N GLU A 153 -19.43 14.42 7.27
CA GLU A 153 -18.83 13.50 8.24
C GLU A 153 -18.48 12.15 7.60
N GLU A 154 -19.30 11.70 6.64
CA GLU A 154 -19.01 10.51 5.82
C GLU A 154 -17.77 10.74 4.95
N LEU A 155 -17.69 11.88 4.27
CA LEU A 155 -16.56 12.23 3.41
C LEU A 155 -15.24 12.32 4.20
N ASP A 156 -15.25 12.96 5.38
CA ASP A 156 -14.06 13.03 6.24
C ASP A 156 -13.65 11.63 6.75
N ARG A 157 -14.62 10.78 7.07
CA ARG A 157 -14.35 9.39 7.46
C ARG A 157 -13.70 8.59 6.34
N GLN A 158 -14.23 8.69 5.12
CA GLN A 158 -13.69 8.04 3.95
C GLN A 158 -12.29 8.58 3.64
N ALA A 159 -12.07 9.88 3.68
CA ALA A 159 -10.74 10.48 3.46
C ALA A 159 -9.71 9.93 4.46
N LYS A 160 -10.05 9.84 5.75
CA LYS A 160 -9.18 9.26 6.78
C LYS A 160 -8.89 7.77 6.55
N ASP A 161 -9.88 7.00 6.14
CA ASP A 161 -9.69 5.58 5.84
C ASP A 161 -8.79 5.37 4.62
N HIS A 162 -8.99 6.13 3.55
CA HIS A 162 -8.12 6.12 2.37
C HIS A 162 -6.69 6.52 2.72
N GLN A 163 -6.53 7.60 3.49
CA GLN A 163 -5.24 8.07 3.94
C GLN A 163 -4.52 7.02 4.79
N PHE A 164 -5.25 6.31 5.65
CA PHE A 164 -4.69 5.21 6.44
C PHE A 164 -4.18 4.07 5.55
N LYS A 165 -4.96 3.66 4.56
CA LYS A 165 -4.58 2.63 3.57
C LYS A 165 -3.31 3.01 2.81
N ILE A 166 -3.23 4.26 2.34
CA ILE A 166 -2.03 4.81 1.69
C ILE A 166 -0.80 4.68 2.60
N CYS A 167 -0.92 5.08 3.87
CA CYS A 167 0.19 4.97 4.82
C CYS A 167 0.65 3.51 5.01
N MET A 168 -0.29 2.56 5.14
CA MET A 168 0.05 1.14 5.31
C MET A 168 0.80 0.59 4.10
N THR A 169 0.36 0.94 2.88
CA THR A 169 1.07 0.55 1.67
C THR A 169 2.44 1.21 1.55
N CYS A 170 2.59 2.46 1.98
CA CYS A 170 3.89 3.13 2.01
C CYS A 170 4.89 2.41 2.92
N LEU A 171 4.44 1.77 4.00
CA LEU A 171 5.31 0.93 4.84
C LEU A 171 5.78 -0.34 4.11
N SER A 172 4.93 -0.96 3.29
CA SER A 172 5.35 -2.06 2.42
C SER A 172 6.38 -1.61 1.39
N ILE A 173 6.13 -0.48 0.70
CA ILE A 173 7.08 0.07 -0.28
C ILE A 173 8.40 0.41 0.39
N LEU A 174 8.37 1.04 1.57
CA LEU A 174 9.57 1.34 2.35
C LEU A 174 10.38 0.07 2.63
N ARG A 175 9.71 -1.01 3.05
CA ARG A 175 10.38 -2.31 3.24
C ARG A 175 11.06 -2.74 1.94
N PHE A 176 10.38 -2.68 0.79
CA PHE A 176 10.97 -3.11 -0.48
C PHE A 176 12.17 -2.25 -0.89
N LEU A 177 12.10 -0.93 -0.70
CA LEU A 177 13.24 -0.03 -0.96
C LEU A 177 14.44 -0.35 -0.06
N THR A 178 14.21 -0.66 1.21
CA THR A 178 15.30 -1.06 2.12
C THR A 178 15.87 -2.44 1.80
N ASP A 179 15.05 -3.37 1.30
CA ASP A 179 15.47 -4.73 0.89
C ASP A 179 16.31 -4.70 -0.39
N HIS A 180 15.93 -3.83 -1.35
CA HIS A 180 16.59 -3.70 -2.64
C HIS A 180 17.75 -2.70 -2.66
N ARG A 181 18.05 -2.06 -1.52
CA ARG A 181 18.98 -0.92 -1.37
C ARG A 181 20.30 -1.09 -2.11
N ASP A 182 20.91 -2.27 -2.07
CA ASP A 182 22.20 -2.56 -2.74
C ASP A 182 22.18 -2.30 -4.25
N GLY A 183 21.01 -2.31 -4.87
CA GLY A 183 20.82 -2.02 -6.28
C GLY A 183 20.38 -0.59 -6.59
N LEU A 184 20.13 0.25 -5.59
CA LEU A 184 19.52 1.58 -5.74
C LEU A 184 20.58 2.69 -5.68
N PRO A 185 20.27 3.89 -6.19
CA PRO A 185 21.16 5.04 -6.04
C PRO A 185 21.44 5.35 -4.57
N VAL A 186 22.70 5.64 -4.22
CA VAL A 186 23.14 5.99 -2.85
C VAL A 186 22.33 7.15 -2.25
N THR A 187 21.78 8.03 -3.10
CA THR A 187 20.90 9.12 -2.67
C THR A 187 19.65 8.62 -1.95
N VAL A 188 19.13 7.44 -2.27
CA VAL A 188 18.01 6.81 -1.53
C VAL A 188 18.41 6.59 -0.08
N THR A 189 19.58 5.99 0.17
CA THR A 189 20.10 5.77 1.53
C THR A 189 20.39 7.09 2.24
N THR A 190 20.94 8.09 1.53
CA THR A 190 21.13 9.45 2.07
C THR A 190 19.81 10.03 2.59
N ARG A 191 18.76 9.97 1.76
CA ARG A 191 17.46 10.56 2.07
C ARG A 191 16.79 9.83 3.24
N LEU A 192 16.85 8.50 3.26
CA LEU A 192 16.27 7.68 4.33
C LEU A 192 16.94 7.94 5.70
N LEU A 193 18.27 8.00 5.75
CA LEU A 193 19.02 8.05 7.00
C LEU A 193 19.42 9.47 7.43
N ASP A 194 19.94 10.28 6.51
CA ASP A 194 20.52 11.59 6.84
C ASP A 194 19.46 12.70 6.83
N GLN A 195 18.57 12.70 5.82
CA GLN A 195 17.56 13.76 5.67
C GLN A 195 16.31 13.51 6.51
N HIS A 196 15.77 12.29 6.48
CA HIS A 196 14.48 11.97 7.11
C HIS A 196 14.58 11.24 8.45
N ASP A 197 15.74 10.64 8.76
CA ASP A 197 15.94 9.80 9.95
C ASP A 197 14.82 8.76 10.15
N ILE A 198 14.51 8.01 9.08
CA ILE A 198 13.34 7.15 9.00
C ILE A 198 13.31 6.08 10.11
N LEU A 199 14.48 5.68 10.62
CA LEU A 199 14.61 4.72 11.72
C LEU A 199 13.84 5.18 12.95
N LEU A 200 13.92 6.46 13.32
CA LEU A 200 13.24 6.97 14.52
C LEU A 200 11.72 6.99 14.34
N SER A 201 11.24 7.32 13.14
CA SER A 201 9.81 7.23 12.82
C SER A 201 9.32 5.79 12.90
N LEU A 202 10.08 4.82 12.37
CA LEU A 202 9.73 3.40 12.48
C LEU A 202 9.71 2.92 13.93
N VAL A 203 10.62 3.40 14.80
CA VAL A 203 10.52 3.13 16.24
C VAL A 203 9.21 3.67 16.81
N SER A 204 8.85 4.92 16.50
CA SER A 204 7.60 5.51 17.00
C SER A 204 6.37 4.72 16.58
N LEU A 205 6.33 4.27 15.32
CA LEU A 205 5.28 3.40 14.80
C LEU A 205 5.24 2.05 15.53
N MET A 206 6.38 1.44 15.85
CA MET A 206 6.44 0.20 16.60
C MET A 206 5.95 0.33 18.05
N GLU A 207 6.10 1.50 18.67
CA GLU A 207 5.55 1.77 20.00
C GLU A 207 4.03 1.89 19.98
N ARG A 208 3.47 2.51 18.93
CA ARG A 208 2.03 2.83 18.83
C ARG A 208 1.20 1.72 18.18
N LYS A 209 1.78 1.04 17.19
CA LYS A 209 1.18 -0.01 16.36
C LYS A 209 -0.21 0.37 15.81
N PRO A 210 -0.31 1.38 14.94
CA PRO A 210 -1.59 1.90 14.42
C PRO A 210 -2.41 0.88 13.61
N TRP A 211 -1.78 -0.21 13.16
CA TRP A 211 -2.43 -1.35 12.50
C TRP A 211 -3.15 -2.30 13.47
N TYR A 212 -3.16 -2.05 14.79
CA TYR A 212 -4.05 -2.71 15.74
C TYR A 212 -5.07 -1.72 16.29
N ARG A 213 -6.30 -2.18 16.49
CA ARG A 213 -7.33 -1.41 17.18
C ARG A 213 -8.19 -2.31 18.04
N THR A 214 -8.79 -1.73 19.07
CA THR A 214 -9.75 -2.43 19.94
C THR A 214 -11.13 -1.79 19.75
N ARG A 215 -12.10 -2.61 19.39
CA ARG A 215 -13.50 -2.19 19.26
C ARG A 215 -14.11 -1.88 20.64
N PRO A 216 -15.19 -1.10 20.72
CA PRO A 216 -15.86 -0.79 21.99
C PRO A 216 -16.39 -2.02 22.74
N ASN A 217 -16.63 -3.13 22.03
CA ASN A 217 -17.03 -4.42 22.61
C ASN A 217 -15.87 -5.23 23.19
N GLY A 218 -14.63 -4.73 23.14
CA GLY A 218 -13.43 -5.41 23.63
C GLY A 218 -12.74 -6.33 22.62
N GLU A 219 -13.31 -6.51 21.42
CA GLU A 219 -12.68 -7.29 20.35
C GLU A 219 -11.47 -6.56 19.77
N ARG A 220 -10.35 -7.26 19.59
CA ARG A 220 -9.18 -6.71 18.92
C ARG A 220 -9.23 -7.00 17.42
N GLU A 221 -8.83 -6.02 16.63
CA GLU A 221 -8.67 -6.12 15.19
C GLU A 221 -7.26 -5.73 14.80
N PHE A 222 -6.80 -6.32 13.70
CA PHE A 222 -5.58 -5.91 13.05
C PHE A 222 -5.82 -5.66 11.56
N PHE A 223 -5.04 -4.76 11.00
CA PHE A 223 -5.13 -4.37 9.60
C PHE A 223 -4.25 -5.26 8.74
N GLU A 224 -4.85 -5.89 7.72
CA GLU A 224 -4.17 -6.77 6.78
C GLU A 224 -4.90 -6.79 5.44
N ASP A 225 -4.15 -6.82 4.33
CA ASP A 225 -4.69 -6.91 2.98
C ASP A 225 -5.79 -5.85 2.71
N GLN A 226 -5.51 -4.61 3.10
CA GLN A 226 -6.40 -3.44 3.02
C GLN A 226 -7.71 -3.53 3.83
N GLN A 227 -7.82 -4.49 4.75
CA GLN A 227 -9.03 -4.74 5.53
C GLN A 227 -8.73 -4.92 7.01
N TRP A 228 -9.71 -4.58 7.86
CA TRP A 228 -9.65 -4.88 9.28
C TRP A 228 -10.17 -6.29 9.54
N THR A 229 -9.34 -7.10 10.21
CA THR A 229 -9.65 -8.49 10.52
C THR A 229 -9.70 -8.71 12.02
N LEU A 230 -10.68 -9.49 12.48
CA LEU A 230 -10.86 -9.80 13.90
C LEU A 230 -9.82 -10.81 14.37
N GLN A 231 -9.15 -10.49 15.49
CA GLN A 231 -8.21 -11.38 16.14
C GLN A 231 -8.99 -12.43 16.95
N ARG A 232 -9.18 -13.63 16.36
CA ARG A 232 -9.98 -14.73 16.94
C ARG A 232 -9.18 -15.82 17.66
N SER A 233 -7.85 -15.78 17.61
CA SER A 233 -6.96 -16.78 18.21
C SER A 233 -6.10 -16.17 19.31
N ASP A 234 -5.84 -16.94 20.37
CA ASP A 234 -4.85 -16.64 21.42
C ASP A 234 -3.40 -16.80 20.94
N GLU A 235 -3.17 -17.46 19.79
CA GLU A 235 -1.89 -17.41 19.09
C GLU A 235 -1.74 -16.04 18.44
N ALA A 236 -0.87 -15.20 19.00
CA ALA A 236 -0.56 -13.86 18.51
C ALA A 236 0.13 -13.91 17.14
N SER A 237 -0.64 -14.16 16.07
CA SER A 237 -0.20 -13.95 14.70
C SER A 237 0.06 -12.46 14.52
N MET A 238 1.31 -12.08 14.28
CA MET A 238 1.70 -10.72 13.92
C MET A 238 0.99 -10.32 12.62
N SER A 239 0.60 -9.04 12.49
CA SER A 239 0.12 -8.49 11.22
C SER A 239 1.25 -8.40 10.18
N LYS A 240 0.92 -8.55 8.90
CA LYS A 240 1.91 -8.33 7.81
C LYS A 240 2.56 -6.95 7.89
N VAL A 241 1.79 -5.91 8.22
CA VAL A 241 2.31 -4.54 8.33
C VAL A 241 3.39 -4.43 9.40
N GLU A 242 3.16 -5.03 10.57
CA GLU A 242 4.18 -5.09 11.63
C GLU A 242 5.45 -5.80 11.17
N ALA A 243 5.30 -6.89 10.41
CA ALA A 243 6.45 -7.58 9.81
C ALA A 243 7.20 -6.67 8.82
N GLN A 244 6.51 -5.89 7.99
CA GLN A 244 7.17 -4.95 7.06
C GLN A 244 7.99 -3.89 7.81
N VAL A 245 7.46 -3.34 8.91
CA VAL A 245 8.18 -2.35 9.73
C VAL A 245 9.42 -2.99 10.38
N TRP A 246 9.27 -4.19 10.95
CA TRP A 246 10.40 -4.93 11.52
C TRP A 246 11.50 -5.22 10.50
N LEU A 247 11.14 -5.69 9.31
CA LEU A 247 12.07 -5.99 8.24
C LEU A 247 12.74 -4.71 7.72
N SER A 248 12.02 -3.59 7.65
CA SER A 248 12.61 -2.30 7.30
C SER A 248 13.69 -1.86 8.30
N ILE A 249 13.41 -2.00 9.60
CA ILE A 249 14.38 -1.72 10.67
C ILE A 249 15.57 -2.67 10.57
N TYR A 250 15.32 -3.98 10.39
CA TYR A 250 16.36 -4.99 10.21
C TYR A 250 17.30 -4.63 9.05
N ASN A 251 16.74 -4.33 7.88
CA ASN A 251 17.49 -4.01 6.67
C ASN A 251 18.40 -2.78 6.82
N LEU A 252 17.98 -1.79 7.61
CA LEU A 252 18.75 -0.57 7.86
C LEU A 252 19.77 -0.73 8.99
N VAL A 253 19.44 -1.44 10.07
CA VAL A 253 20.32 -1.58 11.24
C VAL A 253 21.39 -2.65 11.03
N MET A 254 21.06 -3.74 10.34
CA MET A 254 21.97 -4.86 10.15
C MET A 254 22.95 -4.65 8.99
N ASP A 255 22.67 -3.69 8.12
CA ASP A 255 23.52 -3.38 6.99
C ASP A 255 24.79 -2.61 7.37
N GLN A 256 25.92 -2.97 6.75
CA GLN A 256 27.20 -2.34 7.06
C GLN A 256 27.32 -0.91 6.52
N GLU A 257 26.81 -0.64 5.32
CA GLU A 257 26.88 0.70 4.71
C GLU A 257 26.00 1.69 5.47
N CYS A 258 24.77 1.27 5.81
CA CYS A 258 23.87 2.04 6.66
C CYS A 258 24.50 2.32 8.03
N ARG A 259 25.14 1.33 8.69
CA ARG A 259 25.82 1.54 9.98
C ARG A 259 27.02 2.49 9.91
N ASN A 260 27.79 2.43 8.84
CA ASN A 260 28.94 3.33 8.65
C ASN A 260 28.51 4.78 8.41
N ARG A 261 27.26 4.98 7.95
CA ARG A 261 26.70 6.28 7.62
C ARG A 261 25.89 6.88 8.76
N TYR A 262 25.08 6.04 9.42
CA TYR A 262 24.14 6.47 10.45
C TYR A 262 24.87 6.86 11.73
N GLU A 263 25.00 8.16 11.95
CA GLU A 263 25.61 8.69 13.17
C GLU A 263 24.78 8.31 14.40
N MET A 264 25.36 7.47 15.26
CA MET A 264 24.72 6.99 16.48
C MET A 264 24.83 8.00 17.63
N THR A 265 23.94 9.00 17.63
CA THR A 265 23.80 9.94 18.75
C THR A 265 23.18 9.26 19.97
N THR A 266 23.33 9.85 21.16
CA THR A 266 22.70 9.35 22.40
C THR A 266 21.18 9.22 22.24
N TYR A 267 20.54 10.22 21.62
CA TYR A 267 19.10 10.21 21.40
C TYR A 267 18.66 9.10 20.45
N ARG A 268 19.37 8.91 19.34
CA ARG A 268 19.10 7.83 18.37
C ARG A 268 19.26 6.46 19.00
N ARG A 269 20.37 6.26 19.71
CA ARG A 269 20.65 5.03 20.46
C ARG A 269 19.54 4.71 21.45
N ASP A 270 19.22 5.65 22.33
CA ASP A 270 18.24 5.44 23.41
C ASP A 270 16.83 5.19 22.84
N THR A 271 16.53 5.75 21.67
CA THR A 271 15.28 5.50 20.94
C THR A 271 15.27 4.11 20.32
N LEU A 272 16.32 3.71 19.60
CA LEU A 272 16.46 2.35 19.03
C LEU A 272 16.38 1.26 20.10
N LEU A 273 16.98 1.49 21.28
CA LEU A 273 16.95 0.54 22.39
C LEU A 273 15.52 0.29 22.93
N ARG A 274 14.56 1.18 22.67
CA ARG A 274 13.15 0.95 23.03
C ARG A 274 12.54 -0.23 22.27
N LEU A 275 13.07 -0.59 21.10
CA LEU A 275 12.61 -1.74 20.32
C LEU A 275 12.78 -3.07 21.07
N ARG A 276 13.75 -3.18 21.98
CA ARG A 276 14.03 -4.42 22.73
C ARG A 276 12.81 -4.96 23.46
N ARG A 277 11.97 -4.08 24.04
CA ARG A 277 10.75 -4.49 24.75
C ARG A 277 9.67 -5.10 23.84
N HIS A 278 9.80 -4.90 22.52
CA HIS A 278 8.87 -5.40 21.52
C HIS A 278 9.38 -6.70 20.86
N LEU A 279 10.63 -7.10 21.08
CA LEU A 279 11.23 -8.33 20.58
C LEU A 279 11.02 -9.47 21.59
N ASN A 280 9.96 -10.24 21.42
CA ASN A 280 9.61 -11.39 22.25
C ASN A 280 9.80 -12.72 21.49
N GLU A 281 9.65 -13.84 22.20
CA GLU A 281 9.79 -15.18 21.59
C GLU A 281 8.86 -15.38 20.38
N THR A 282 7.61 -14.90 20.45
CA THR A 282 6.68 -14.98 19.31
C THR A 282 7.19 -14.23 18.07
N VAL A 283 7.80 -13.05 18.26
CA VAL A 283 8.39 -12.26 17.18
C VAL A 283 9.58 -12.99 16.56
N HIS A 284 10.43 -13.61 17.39
CA HIS A 284 11.56 -14.41 16.92
C HIS A 284 11.11 -15.67 16.17
N ASP A 285 10.08 -16.37 16.67
CA ASP A 285 9.55 -17.57 16.02
C ASP A 285 8.94 -17.25 14.65
N GLN A 286 8.27 -16.11 14.51
CA GLN A 286 7.64 -15.69 13.26
C GLN A 286 8.64 -15.07 12.27
N ILE A 287 9.68 -14.38 12.75
CA ILE A 287 10.72 -13.75 11.93
C ILE A 287 12.10 -14.04 12.54
N PRO A 288 12.68 -15.22 12.30
CA PRO A 288 13.95 -15.65 12.91
C PRO A 288 15.13 -14.67 12.76
N PRO A 289 15.32 -13.97 11.62
CA PRO A 289 16.40 -12.97 11.49
C PRO A 289 16.36 -11.86 12.55
N LEU A 290 15.20 -11.56 13.15
CA LEU A 290 15.10 -10.53 14.19
C LEU A 290 15.84 -10.91 15.48
N MET A 291 16.20 -12.18 15.67
CA MET A 291 17.11 -12.57 16.75
C MET A 291 18.47 -11.88 16.64
N ASP A 292 19.00 -11.74 15.43
CA ASP A 292 20.29 -11.07 15.23
C ASP A 292 20.18 -9.56 15.43
N LEU A 293 19.04 -8.96 15.02
CA LEU A 293 18.72 -7.57 15.37
C LEU A 293 18.65 -7.38 16.89
N HIS A 294 17.97 -8.28 17.59
CA HIS A 294 17.90 -8.24 19.05
C HIS A 294 19.30 -8.28 19.66
N ARG A 295 20.15 -9.21 19.22
CA ARG A 295 21.55 -9.30 19.67
C ARG A 295 22.35 -8.03 19.37
N ALA A 296 22.16 -7.42 18.21
CA ALA A 296 22.80 -6.16 17.86
C ALA A 296 22.36 -5.01 18.80
N LEU A 297 21.07 -4.93 19.13
CA LEU A 297 20.54 -3.96 20.09
C LEU A 297 21.05 -4.22 21.53
N GLU A 298 21.20 -5.48 21.93
CA GLU A 298 21.81 -5.85 23.22
C GLU A 298 23.28 -5.42 23.27
N GLN A 299 24.05 -5.69 22.20
CA GLN A 299 25.43 -5.23 22.09
C GLN A 299 25.51 -3.70 22.16
N LEU A 300 24.64 -2.99 21.43
CA LEU A 300 24.58 -1.52 21.46
C LEU A 300 24.29 -0.96 22.86
N ALA A 301 23.48 -1.66 23.66
CA ALA A 301 23.22 -1.28 25.04
C ALA A 301 24.44 -1.47 25.96
N ILE A 302 25.25 -2.51 25.70
CA ILE A 302 26.43 -2.87 26.50
C ILE A 302 27.64 -1.99 26.13
N THR A 303 27.88 -1.77 24.84
CA THR A 303 29.06 -1.06 24.32
C THR A 303 29.14 0.39 24.80
N GLY A 304 28.04 0.98 25.28
CA GLY A 304 28.05 2.34 25.82
C GLY A 304 28.40 3.39 24.75
N GLN A 305 28.74 4.61 25.17
CA GLN A 305 29.26 5.63 24.24
C GLN A 305 30.73 5.37 23.94
N HIS A 306 31.11 5.29 22.66
CA HIS A 306 32.46 5.62 22.25
C HIS A 306 32.57 7.14 22.07
N PRO A 307 33.65 7.79 22.55
CA PRO A 307 33.88 9.20 22.26
C PRO A 307 33.96 9.38 20.75
N GLU A 308 33.23 10.38 20.26
CA GLU A 308 32.98 10.72 18.86
C GLU A 308 34.14 10.35 17.92
N GLU A 309 34.04 9.19 17.27
CA GLU A 309 34.76 8.98 16.02
C GLU A 309 34.09 9.88 15.00
N LYS A 310 34.73 11.05 14.75
CA LYS A 310 34.35 12.00 13.72
C LYS A 310 34.00 11.25 12.45
N HIS A 311 32.71 11.07 12.20
CA HIS A 311 32.24 10.48 10.96
C HIS A 311 32.75 11.35 9.83
N ARG A 312 33.40 10.71 8.86
CA ARG A 312 33.87 11.37 7.65
C ARG A 312 32.62 11.74 6.88
N ILE A 313 32.14 12.98 7.02
CA ILE A 313 31.21 13.57 6.06
C ILE A 313 31.88 13.37 4.69
N PRO A 314 31.24 12.69 3.73
CA PRO A 314 31.81 12.54 2.41
C PRO A 314 32.11 13.94 1.87
N PRO A 315 33.35 14.24 1.45
CA PRO A 315 33.82 15.60 1.18
C PRO A 315 33.07 16.31 0.04
N ILE A 316 32.30 15.56 -0.74
CA ILE A 316 31.36 16.07 -1.75
C ILE A 316 30.12 15.16 -1.71
N LEU A 317 28.97 15.75 -1.40
CA LEU A 317 27.67 15.08 -1.43
C LEU A 317 26.90 15.56 -2.66
N VAL A 318 26.90 14.75 -3.73
CA VAL A 318 26.05 14.99 -4.90
C VAL A 318 24.69 14.34 -4.61
N GLU A 319 23.73 15.15 -4.19
CA GLU A 319 22.35 14.74 -3.98
C GLU A 319 21.51 14.95 -5.24
N LEU A 320 20.73 13.95 -5.62
CA LEU A 320 19.62 14.14 -6.54
C LEU A 320 18.53 14.97 -5.85
N SER A 321 17.97 15.95 -6.57
CA SER A 321 16.85 16.75 -6.08
C SER A 321 15.54 16.02 -6.31
N ALA A 322 14.59 16.17 -5.38
CA ALA A 322 13.23 15.69 -5.53
C ALA A 322 12.44 16.69 -6.41
N GLU A 323 12.56 16.55 -7.72
CA GLU A 323 12.10 17.57 -8.66
C GLU A 323 10.60 17.49 -8.95
N VAL A 324 9.97 16.32 -8.81
CA VAL A 324 8.59 16.10 -9.29
C VAL A 324 7.63 16.97 -8.49
N ARG A 325 7.69 16.91 -7.16
CA ARG A 325 6.80 17.72 -6.31
C ARG A 325 7.13 19.20 -6.38
N GLU A 326 8.41 19.58 -6.37
CA GLU A 326 8.83 20.98 -6.39
C GLU A 326 8.35 21.68 -7.66
N LYS A 327 8.56 21.06 -8.83
CA LYS A 327 8.07 21.58 -10.12
C LYS A 327 6.55 21.76 -10.13
N LEU A 328 5.79 20.84 -9.52
CA LEU A 328 4.34 20.96 -9.42
C LEU A 328 3.93 22.12 -8.50
N LEU A 329 4.57 22.27 -7.34
CA LEU A 329 4.27 23.36 -6.42
C LEU A 329 4.58 24.72 -7.04
N ASP A 330 5.70 24.84 -7.75
CA ASP A 330 6.10 26.06 -8.44
C ASP A 330 5.20 26.39 -9.63
N ALA A 331 4.86 25.40 -10.46
CA ALA A 331 4.02 25.60 -11.63
C ALA A 331 2.61 26.11 -11.30
N TYR A 332 2.07 25.67 -10.16
CA TYR A 332 0.72 26.00 -9.68
C TYR A 332 0.71 27.00 -8.52
N ALA A 333 1.86 27.56 -8.14
CA ALA A 333 1.96 28.61 -7.14
C ALA A 333 1.03 29.78 -7.49
N GLY A 334 0.13 30.13 -6.57
CA GLY A 334 -0.87 31.19 -6.76
C GLY A 334 -2.07 30.83 -7.66
N LYS A 335 -2.07 29.66 -8.32
CA LYS A 335 -3.15 29.21 -9.22
C LYS A 335 -4.13 28.23 -8.60
N TRP A 336 -3.90 27.79 -7.36
CA TRP A 336 -4.73 26.79 -6.67
C TRP A 336 -6.23 27.11 -6.64
N LYS A 337 -6.58 28.40 -6.44
CA LYS A 337 -7.99 28.83 -6.44
C LYS A 337 -8.64 28.69 -7.82
N GLU A 338 -7.92 29.06 -8.87
CA GLU A 338 -8.39 28.95 -10.25
C GLU A 338 -8.61 27.49 -10.65
N VAL A 339 -7.65 26.62 -10.29
CA VAL A 339 -7.75 25.17 -10.50
C VAL A 339 -8.98 24.60 -9.76
N ALA A 340 -9.18 24.98 -8.49
CA ALA A 340 -10.30 24.50 -7.70
C ALA A 340 -11.66 24.91 -8.30
N GLU A 341 -11.80 26.15 -8.78
CA GLU A 341 -13.05 26.59 -9.40
C GLU A 341 -13.31 25.91 -10.75
N ARG A 342 -12.27 25.70 -11.58
CA ARG A 342 -12.41 24.94 -12.82
C ARG A 342 -12.84 23.50 -12.56
N GLN A 343 -12.22 22.83 -11.60
CA GLN A 343 -12.61 21.47 -11.19
C GLN A 343 -14.04 21.44 -10.65
N LYS A 344 -14.43 22.43 -9.84
CA LYS A 344 -15.79 22.54 -9.31
C LYS A 344 -16.83 22.63 -10.44
N THR A 345 -16.56 23.43 -11.48
CA THR A 345 -17.43 23.49 -12.67
C THR A 345 -17.55 22.12 -13.33
N VAL A 346 -16.42 21.44 -13.54
CA VAL A 346 -16.38 20.09 -14.14
C VAL A 346 -17.21 19.08 -13.32
N TYR A 347 -17.09 19.08 -11.99
CA TYR A 347 -17.88 18.20 -11.13
C TYR A 347 -19.36 18.59 -11.04
N SER A 348 -19.68 19.88 -11.17
CA SER A 348 -21.07 20.38 -11.16
C SER A 348 -21.81 20.06 -12.46
N GLU A 349 -21.08 19.97 -13.58
CA GLU A 349 -21.60 19.63 -14.90
C GLU A 349 -21.54 18.12 -15.21
N ALA A 350 -20.96 17.32 -14.30
CA ALA A 350 -20.85 15.88 -14.44
C ALA A 350 -22.24 15.20 -14.35
N LYS A 351 -22.46 14.17 -15.17
CA LYS A 351 -23.72 13.40 -15.14
C LYS A 351 -23.82 12.59 -13.85
N GLU A 352 -25.04 12.42 -13.36
CA GLU A 352 -25.33 11.63 -12.14
C GLU A 352 -24.86 10.17 -12.23
N GLU A 353 -24.87 9.59 -13.44
CA GLU A 353 -24.27 8.27 -13.72
C GLU A 353 -22.75 8.26 -13.54
N ASP A 354 -22.05 9.31 -13.99
CA ASP A 354 -20.60 9.42 -13.88
C ASP A 354 -20.17 9.66 -12.44
N LEU A 355 -20.96 10.44 -11.67
CA LEU A 355 -20.76 10.65 -10.24
C LEU A 355 -21.06 9.39 -9.41
N SER A 356 -22.12 8.65 -9.75
CA SER A 356 -22.45 7.37 -9.09
C SER A 356 -21.38 6.31 -9.36
N ARG A 357 -20.82 6.30 -10.57
CA ARG A 357 -19.65 5.49 -10.93
C ARG A 357 -18.42 5.90 -10.13
N LEU A 358 -18.09 7.19 -10.09
CA LEU A 358 -16.95 7.69 -9.31
C LEU A 358 -17.08 7.31 -7.84
N SER A 359 -18.27 7.46 -7.26
CA SER A 359 -18.59 7.03 -5.90
C SER A 359 -18.36 5.52 -5.74
N ASN A 360 -18.93 4.69 -6.61
CA ASN A 360 -18.71 3.24 -6.58
C ASN A 360 -17.24 2.85 -6.77
N PHE A 361 -16.48 3.56 -7.60
CA PHE A 361 -15.05 3.29 -7.86
C PHE A 361 -14.12 3.80 -6.75
N MET A 362 -14.47 4.88 -6.06
CA MET A 362 -13.74 5.40 -4.90
C MET A 362 -14.09 4.63 -3.61
N VAL A 363 -15.33 4.17 -3.46
CA VAL A 363 -15.78 3.37 -2.33
C VAL A 363 -15.31 1.91 -2.48
N ALA A 364 -15.29 1.38 -3.70
CA ALA A 364 -14.71 0.09 -4.03
C ALA A 364 -13.30 0.27 -4.61
N LEU A 365 -12.33 0.58 -3.75
CA LEU A 365 -10.99 0.03 -3.98
C LEU A 365 -11.21 -1.49 -4.19
N PRO A 366 -10.86 -2.06 -5.35
CA PRO A 366 -11.12 -3.47 -5.65
C PRO A 366 -10.09 -4.30 -4.88
N PHE A 367 -10.29 -4.37 -3.58
CA PHE A 367 -9.48 -5.08 -2.62
C PHE A 367 -10.36 -6.01 -1.82
N GLU A 368 -11.22 -6.76 -2.51
CA GLU A 368 -11.29 -8.17 -2.17
C GLU A 368 -9.97 -8.76 -2.67
N SER A 369 -8.95 -8.71 -1.80
CA SER A 369 -7.74 -9.52 -1.97
C SER A 369 -8.20 -10.92 -2.40
N ALA A 370 -7.83 -11.31 -3.61
CA ALA A 370 -7.97 -12.67 -4.07
C ALA A 370 -7.12 -13.52 -3.11
N ALA A 371 -7.80 -14.04 -2.07
CA ALA A 371 -7.31 -14.89 -1.00
C ALA A 371 -6.51 -14.21 0.13
N SER A 372 -7.20 -13.57 1.08
CA SER A 372 -6.79 -13.71 2.48
C SER A 372 -6.79 -15.21 2.81
N LYS A 373 -5.60 -15.83 2.86
CA LYS A 373 -5.38 -17.24 3.24
C LYS A 373 -5.57 -17.42 4.76
N ARG A 374 -6.63 -16.86 5.33
CA ARG A 374 -6.98 -17.07 6.72
C ARG A 374 -8.25 -17.88 6.83
N CYS A 375 -8.24 -18.81 7.77
CA CYS A 375 -9.38 -19.63 8.08
C CYS A 375 -10.51 -18.75 8.58
N ARG A 376 -11.66 -18.77 7.89
CA ARG A 376 -12.84 -17.99 8.29
C ARG A 376 -13.33 -18.29 9.70
N THR A 377 -13.06 -19.49 10.20
CA THR A 377 -13.49 -19.94 11.52
C THR A 377 -12.56 -19.46 12.63
N CYS A 378 -11.25 -19.73 12.50
CA CYS A 378 -10.27 -19.52 13.58
C CYS A 378 -9.20 -18.45 13.31
N GLY A 379 -9.13 -17.89 12.10
CA GLY A 379 -8.17 -16.83 11.73
C GLY A 379 -6.73 -17.29 11.48
N ARG A 380 -6.41 -18.57 11.65
CA ARG A 380 -5.08 -19.15 11.32
C ARG A 380 -4.85 -19.21 9.81
N HIS A 381 -3.59 -19.32 9.39
CA HIS A 381 -3.25 -19.57 7.99
C HIS A 381 -4.01 -20.79 7.46
N ALA A 382 -4.55 -20.66 6.24
CA ALA A 382 -5.43 -21.63 5.64
C ALA A 382 -4.92 -22.05 4.26
N ASP A 383 -4.69 -23.36 4.11
CA ASP A 383 -4.23 -23.96 2.85
C ASP A 383 -5.39 -24.54 2.02
N GLN A 384 -6.57 -24.68 2.62
CA GLN A 384 -7.73 -25.29 1.98
C GLN A 384 -8.79 -24.23 1.70
N ARG A 385 -9.42 -24.32 0.53
CA ARG A 385 -10.58 -23.49 0.16
C ARG A 385 -11.83 -24.35 0.03
N CYS A 386 -12.99 -23.76 0.27
CA CYS A 386 -14.26 -24.44 0.09
C CYS A 386 -14.34 -25.02 -1.33
N ALA A 387 -14.47 -26.34 -1.44
CA ALA A 387 -14.48 -27.03 -2.74
C ALA A 387 -15.61 -26.58 -3.67
N LYS A 388 -16.69 -26.00 -3.11
CA LYS A 388 -17.89 -25.60 -3.84
C LYS A 388 -17.79 -24.18 -4.42
N CYS A 389 -17.56 -23.17 -3.60
CA CYS A 389 -17.44 -21.78 -4.07
C CYS A 389 -16.01 -21.37 -4.46
N LYS A 390 -14.98 -22.08 -3.96
CA LYS A 390 -13.55 -21.74 -4.12
C LYS A 390 -13.11 -20.35 -3.60
N VAL A 391 -14.00 -19.61 -2.95
CA VAL A 391 -13.74 -18.25 -2.43
C VAL A 391 -13.27 -18.25 -0.97
N THR A 392 -13.90 -19.04 -0.10
CA THR A 392 -13.61 -19.01 1.35
C THR A 392 -12.54 -20.02 1.76
N TRP A 393 -11.62 -19.60 2.64
CA TRP A 393 -10.48 -20.38 3.13
C TRP A 393 -10.70 -20.96 4.54
N TYR A 394 -10.16 -22.15 4.77
CA TYR A 394 -10.20 -22.90 6.03
C TYR A 394 -8.86 -23.59 6.29
N CYS A 395 -8.39 -23.60 7.54
CA CYS A 395 -7.17 -24.33 7.92
C CYS A 395 -7.42 -25.84 8.00
N THR A 396 -8.63 -26.26 8.37
CA THR A 396 -9.03 -27.66 8.50
C THR A 396 -10.48 -27.86 8.07
N ARG A 397 -10.82 -29.10 7.71
CA ARG A 397 -12.20 -29.52 7.40
C ARG A 397 -13.16 -29.31 8.58
N GLU A 398 -12.66 -29.46 9.81
CA GLU A 398 -13.44 -29.20 11.03
C GLU A 398 -13.87 -27.73 11.12
N CYS A 399 -12.96 -26.80 10.81
CA CYS A 399 -13.28 -25.38 10.74
C CYS A 399 -14.35 -25.09 9.68
N GLN A 400 -14.27 -25.75 8.51
CA GLN A 400 -15.29 -25.63 7.47
C GLN A 400 -16.67 -26.13 7.94
N ILE A 401 -16.72 -27.26 8.64
CA ILE A 401 -17.99 -27.82 9.16
C ILE A 401 -18.59 -26.89 10.22
N HIS A 402 -17.77 -26.32 11.10
CA HIS A 402 -18.22 -25.38 12.14
C HIS A 402 -18.82 -24.10 11.53
N ASP A 403 -18.18 -23.55 10.49
CA ASP A 403 -18.65 -22.35 9.80
C ASP A 403 -19.76 -22.63 8.76
N TRP A 404 -20.03 -23.90 8.43
CA TRP A 404 -20.97 -24.26 7.36
C TRP A 404 -22.37 -23.66 7.55
N ARG A 405 -22.85 -23.55 8.79
CA ARG A 405 -24.16 -22.92 9.08
C ARG A 405 -24.24 -21.46 8.62
N ASN A 406 -23.13 -20.72 8.72
CA ASN A 406 -23.04 -19.31 8.33
C ASN A 406 -22.59 -19.16 6.86
N HIS A 407 -21.69 -20.02 6.40
CA HIS A 407 -21.14 -19.96 5.04
C HIS A 407 -22.09 -20.53 3.97
N LYS A 408 -23.01 -21.43 4.30
CA LYS A 408 -23.86 -22.13 3.31
C LYS A 408 -24.63 -21.21 2.37
N GLU A 409 -25.21 -20.12 2.89
CA GLU A 409 -25.99 -19.16 2.08
C GLU A 409 -25.06 -18.34 1.18
N ILE A 410 -23.93 -17.85 1.70
CA ILE A 410 -22.90 -17.13 0.94
C ILE A 410 -22.29 -18.05 -0.14
N CYS A 411 -21.99 -19.30 0.21
CA CYS A 411 -21.43 -20.29 -0.68
C CYS A 411 -22.33 -20.54 -1.89
N ARG A 412 -23.66 -20.52 -1.71
CA ARG A 412 -24.63 -20.70 -2.80
C ARG A 412 -24.67 -19.49 -3.72
N ALA A 413 -24.62 -18.28 -3.16
CA ALA A 413 -24.64 -17.03 -3.93
C ALA A 413 -23.39 -16.86 -4.81
N VAL A 414 -22.22 -17.31 -4.33
CA VAL A 414 -20.92 -17.08 -4.99
C VAL A 414 -20.44 -18.31 -5.78
N SER A 415 -21.17 -19.44 -5.74
CA SER A 415 -20.80 -20.60 -6.56
C SER A 415 -20.99 -20.26 -8.04
N PRO A 416 -20.00 -20.50 -8.92
CA PRO A 416 -20.19 -20.31 -10.35
C PRO A 416 -21.36 -21.19 -10.81
N ALA A 417 -22.31 -20.58 -11.53
CA ALA A 417 -23.40 -21.33 -12.16
C ALA A 417 -22.77 -22.35 -13.12
N THR A 418 -23.07 -23.63 -12.88
CA THR A 418 -22.65 -24.75 -13.72
C THR A 418 -23.24 -24.67 -15.12
#